data_AF-A0A1Q7C1R1-F1
#
_entry.id   AF-A0A1Q7C1R1-F1
#
_cell.length_a   1.000
_cell.length_b   1.000
_cell.length_c   1.000
_cell.angle_alpha   90.00
_cell.angle_beta   90.00
_cell.angle_gamma   90.00
#
_symmetry.space_group_name_H-M   'P 1'
#
loop_
_entity.id
_entity.type
_entity.pdbx_description
1 polymer ?
#
loop_
_entity_poly.entity_id
_entity_poly.type
_entity_poly.pdbx_seq_one_letter_code
_entity_poly.pdbx_strand_id
1 'polypeptide(L)'
;MDEKETLGQRIRRIRQDRGLSLAKVVRDDFSRAFLNQVELGKSRPSIRVLRIIAERLGTEAEYLLEGQEAGIERELALEKGRVLLLQGDPRRALLALRPAINTYDWPLGSDARVCQAQALISLGRKDEAAAIIARERSTIELHNDHHRRERLRTVERGQEFRFEDDAVEAHLRLADRATRAGNNHDELEHYRAARVLLEAGPRVPTQR
;
A
#
# COMPACT_ATOMS: atom_id res chain seq x y z
N MET A 1 4.61 18.62 -26.99
CA MET A 1 3.39 18.61 -26.17
C MET A 1 3.43 17.33 -25.40
N ASP A 2 3.45 17.41 -24.07
CA ASP A 2 3.59 16.24 -23.20
C ASP A 2 2.22 15.52 -23.15
N GLU A 3 1.99 14.61 -24.10
CA GLU A 3 0.72 13.88 -24.23
C GLU A 3 0.60 12.85 -23.10
N LYS A 4 -0.03 13.28 -22.00
CA LYS A 4 -0.39 12.44 -20.86
C LYS A 4 -1.15 11.19 -21.35
N GLU A 5 -0.65 10.01 -21.02
CA GLU A 5 -1.24 8.71 -21.37
C GLU A 5 -2.74 8.66 -20.99
N THR A 6 -3.59 8.39 -21.98
CA THR A 6 -5.04 8.26 -21.77
C THR A 6 -5.39 6.99 -20.98
N LEU A 7 -6.58 6.96 -20.35
CA LEU A 7 -7.09 5.76 -19.66
C LEU A 7 -7.02 4.50 -20.53
N GLY A 8 -7.42 4.61 -21.81
CA GLY A 8 -7.42 3.50 -22.74
C GLY A 8 -6.02 2.96 -23.03
N GLN A 9 -5.07 3.86 -23.29
CA GLN A 9 -3.65 3.52 -23.48
C GLN A 9 -3.08 2.84 -22.23
N ARG A 10 -3.46 3.29 -21.04
CA ARG A 10 -2.99 2.68 -19.79
C ARG A 10 -3.53 1.28 -19.54
N ILE A 11 -4.84 1.09 -19.74
CA ILE A 11 -5.47 -0.23 -19.67
C ILE A 11 -4.75 -1.20 -20.60
N ARG A 12 -4.48 -0.76 -21.84
CA ARG A 12 -3.78 -1.57 -22.85
C ARG A 12 -2.36 -1.92 -22.41
N ARG A 13 -1.59 -0.94 -21.92
CA ARG A 13 -0.22 -1.13 -21.46
C ARG A 13 -0.15 -2.16 -20.32
N ILE A 14 -0.89 -1.96 -19.24
CA ILE A 14 -0.92 -2.88 -18.08
C ILE A 14 -1.33 -4.29 -18.52
N ARG A 15 -2.33 -4.40 -19.40
CA ARG A 15 -2.78 -5.69 -19.93
C ARG A 15 -1.65 -6.41 -20.70
N GLN A 16 -0.92 -5.68 -21.54
CA GLN A 16 0.18 -6.23 -22.34
C GLN A 16 1.39 -6.60 -21.48
N ASP A 17 1.77 -5.75 -20.54
CA ASP A 17 2.89 -6.00 -19.61
C ASP A 17 2.67 -7.27 -18.78
N ARG A 18 1.39 -7.60 -18.49
CA ARG A 18 0.99 -8.82 -17.76
C ARG A 18 0.66 -10.02 -18.66
N GLY A 19 0.88 -9.91 -19.97
CA GLY A 19 0.59 -10.99 -20.92
C GLY A 19 -0.90 -11.39 -20.99
N LEU A 20 -1.81 -10.52 -20.58
CA LEU A 20 -3.24 -10.82 -20.53
C LEU A 20 -3.88 -10.60 -21.92
N SER A 21 -4.65 -11.58 -22.39
CA SER A 21 -5.48 -11.37 -23.58
C SER A 21 -6.72 -10.54 -23.25
N LEU A 22 -7.32 -9.88 -24.25
CA LEU A 22 -8.62 -9.22 -24.07
C LEU A 22 -9.62 -10.17 -23.43
N ALA A 23 -9.74 -11.40 -23.95
CA ALA A 23 -10.64 -12.44 -23.44
C ALA A 23 -10.46 -12.71 -21.94
N LYS A 24 -9.21 -12.70 -21.45
CA LYS A 24 -8.89 -12.93 -20.04
C LYS A 24 -9.37 -11.79 -19.14
N VAL A 25 -9.37 -10.55 -19.64
CA VAL A 25 -9.81 -9.34 -18.92
C VAL A 25 -11.33 -9.14 -18.99
N VAL A 26 -12.01 -9.56 -20.07
CA VAL A 26 -13.48 -9.42 -20.17
C VAL A 26 -14.25 -10.52 -19.46
N ARG A 27 -13.78 -11.77 -19.54
CA ARG A 27 -14.56 -12.95 -19.14
C ARG A 27 -16.01 -12.83 -19.67
N ASP A 28 -17.01 -12.82 -18.80
CA ASP A 28 -18.43 -12.77 -19.16
C ASP A 28 -19.13 -11.42 -18.83
N ASP A 29 -18.41 -10.42 -18.29
CA ASP A 29 -19.03 -9.17 -17.82
C ASP A 29 -19.29 -8.14 -18.93
N PHE A 30 -18.48 -8.16 -19.99
CA PHE A 30 -18.59 -7.27 -21.15
C PHE A 30 -17.90 -7.87 -22.37
N SER A 31 -18.12 -7.29 -23.56
CA SER A 31 -17.61 -7.87 -24.81
C SER A 31 -16.14 -7.51 -25.06
N ARG A 32 -15.40 -8.43 -25.71
CA ARG A 32 -14.01 -8.19 -26.18
C ARG A 32 -13.93 -6.94 -27.06
N ALA A 33 -14.94 -6.74 -27.91
CA ALA A 33 -15.04 -5.57 -28.77
C ALA A 33 -15.13 -4.28 -27.95
N PHE A 34 -15.93 -4.27 -26.88
CA PHE A 34 -16.06 -3.11 -26.00
C PHE A 34 -14.74 -2.77 -25.29
N LEU A 35 -14.04 -3.75 -24.71
CA LEU A 35 -12.72 -3.51 -24.09
C LEU A 35 -11.71 -2.95 -25.10
N ASN A 36 -11.72 -3.47 -26.34
CA ASN A 36 -10.87 -2.94 -27.40
C ASN A 36 -11.23 -1.49 -27.77
N GLN A 37 -12.52 -1.11 -27.79
CA GLN A 37 -12.92 0.29 -28.00
C GLN A 37 -12.47 1.19 -26.85
N VAL A 38 -12.52 0.71 -25.61
CA VAL A 38 -12.00 1.42 -24.43
C VAL A 38 -10.50 1.64 -24.54
N GLU A 39 -9.72 0.60 -24.88
CA GLU A 39 -8.27 0.70 -25.07
C GLU A 39 -7.86 1.67 -26.18
N LEU A 40 -8.69 1.82 -27.21
CA LEU A 40 -8.51 2.78 -28.30
C LEU A 40 -9.04 4.19 -27.98
N GLY A 41 -9.58 4.42 -26.77
CA GLY A 41 -10.16 5.70 -26.36
C GLY A 41 -11.50 6.04 -27.05
N LYS A 42 -12.10 5.09 -27.78
CA LYS A 42 -13.35 5.25 -28.54
C LYS A 42 -14.61 5.03 -27.70
N SER A 43 -14.46 4.51 -26.48
CA SER A 43 -15.58 4.29 -25.56
C SER A 43 -15.13 4.55 -24.12
N ARG A 44 -16.03 5.12 -23.31
CA ARG A 44 -15.79 5.32 -21.88
C ARG A 44 -16.51 4.21 -21.08
N PRO A 45 -15.79 3.47 -20.23
CA PRO A 45 -16.43 2.51 -19.33
C PRO A 45 -17.20 3.23 -18.23
N SER A 46 -18.24 2.60 -17.70
CA SER A 46 -18.85 3.03 -16.44
C SER A 46 -17.90 2.73 -15.27
N ILE A 47 -18.09 3.40 -14.13
CA ILE A 47 -17.29 3.17 -12.92
C ILE A 47 -17.32 1.69 -12.50
N ARG A 48 -18.49 1.03 -12.60
CA ARG A 48 -18.63 -0.40 -12.29
C ARG A 48 -17.73 -1.26 -13.17
N VAL A 49 -17.76 -1.03 -14.48
CA VAL A 49 -16.94 -1.77 -15.45
C VAL A 49 -15.47 -1.48 -15.25
N LEU A 50 -15.11 -0.23 -14.99
CA LEU A 50 -13.72 0.17 -14.75
C LEU A 50 -13.14 -0.54 -13.52
N ARG A 51 -13.90 -0.69 -12.43
CA ARG A 51 -13.49 -1.47 -11.25
C ARG A 51 -13.21 -2.93 -11.59
N ILE A 52 -14.07 -3.56 -12.41
CA ILE A 52 -13.85 -4.95 -12.87
C ILE A 52 -12.57 -5.06 -13.71
N ILE A 53 -12.33 -4.09 -14.61
CA ILE A 53 -11.09 -4.03 -15.40
C ILE A 53 -9.89 -3.88 -14.46
N ALA A 54 -9.95 -2.95 -13.52
CA ALA A 54 -8.86 -2.67 -12.58
C ALA A 54 -8.51 -3.89 -11.73
N GLU A 55 -9.50 -4.56 -11.15
CA GLU A 55 -9.34 -5.79 -10.37
C GLU A 55 -8.62 -6.89 -11.18
N ARG A 56 -9.03 -7.09 -12.44
CA ARG A 56 -8.45 -8.12 -13.32
C ARG A 56 -7.06 -7.79 -13.83
N LEU A 57 -6.80 -6.49 -13.99
CA LEU A 57 -5.49 -5.96 -14.28
C LEU A 57 -4.66 -5.77 -13.01
N GLY A 58 -5.15 -6.18 -11.84
CA GLY A 58 -4.51 -6.03 -10.52
C GLY A 58 -3.97 -4.62 -10.27
N THR A 59 -4.82 -3.62 -10.46
CA THR A 59 -4.57 -2.19 -10.27
C THR A 59 -5.82 -1.51 -9.71
N GLU A 60 -5.75 -0.21 -9.40
CA GLU A 60 -6.89 0.60 -8.95
C GLU A 60 -7.59 1.31 -10.12
N ALA A 61 -8.91 1.50 -10.00
CA ALA A 61 -9.70 2.26 -10.97
C ALA A 61 -9.27 3.74 -11.04
N GLU A 62 -8.85 4.31 -9.90
CA GLU A 62 -8.31 5.66 -9.80
C GLU A 62 -7.03 5.81 -10.62
N TYR A 63 -6.12 4.83 -10.50
CA TYR A 63 -4.93 4.79 -11.35
C TYR A 63 -5.35 4.77 -12.82
N LEU A 64 -6.26 3.90 -13.24
CA LEU A 64 -6.69 3.87 -14.64
C LEU A 64 -7.28 5.22 -15.13
N LEU A 65 -7.93 5.99 -14.26
CA LEU A 65 -8.53 7.29 -14.60
C LEU A 65 -7.51 8.45 -14.67
N GLU A 66 -6.61 8.57 -13.68
CA GLU A 66 -6.04 9.89 -13.37
C GLU A 66 -4.66 10.18 -13.97
N GLY A 67 -3.94 9.18 -14.48
CA GLY A 67 -2.53 9.38 -14.88
C GLY A 67 -1.52 8.96 -13.82
N GLN A 68 -1.96 8.91 -12.58
CA GLN A 68 -1.08 9.06 -11.44
C GLN A 68 -1.33 7.91 -10.48
N GLU A 69 -0.24 7.28 -10.05
CA GLU A 69 -0.28 6.35 -8.93
C GLU A 69 -0.61 7.19 -7.68
N ALA A 70 -1.89 7.44 -7.44
CA ALA A 70 -2.36 7.98 -6.16
C ALA A 70 -1.81 7.15 -4.99
N GLY A 71 -1.42 5.88 -5.23
CA GLY A 71 -0.59 5.05 -4.37
C GLY A 71 0.69 5.73 -3.88
N ILE A 72 1.62 6.15 -4.75
CA ILE A 72 2.95 6.65 -4.34
C ILE A 72 2.86 7.85 -3.37
N GLU A 73 2.01 8.84 -3.64
CA GLU A 73 1.90 10.00 -2.73
C GLU A 73 1.37 9.57 -1.36
N ARG A 74 0.40 8.65 -1.33
CA ARG A 74 -0.18 8.11 -0.10
C ARG A 74 0.80 7.19 0.64
N GLU A 75 1.58 6.38 -0.07
CA GLU A 75 2.66 5.54 0.46
C GLU A 75 3.75 6.43 1.06
N LEU A 76 4.18 7.47 0.34
CA LEU A 76 5.14 8.45 0.83
C LEU A 76 4.62 9.18 2.06
N ALA A 77 3.35 9.56 2.08
CA ALA A 77 2.72 10.19 3.23
C ALA A 77 2.71 9.26 4.46
N LEU A 78 2.41 7.97 4.27
CA LEU A 78 2.46 6.95 5.30
C LEU A 78 3.88 6.80 5.87
N GLU A 79 4.87 6.58 5.01
CA GLU A 79 6.26 6.35 5.43
C GLU A 79 6.85 7.59 6.09
N LYS A 80 6.59 8.78 5.55
CA LYS A 80 6.98 10.05 6.18
C LYS A 80 6.35 10.20 7.57
N GLY A 81 5.08 9.83 7.72
CA GLY A 81 4.40 9.82 9.02
C GLY A 81 5.05 8.86 10.03
N ARG A 82 5.39 7.64 9.59
CA ARG A 82 6.08 6.63 10.42
C ARG A 82 7.45 7.13 10.88
N VAL A 83 8.26 7.66 9.97
CA VAL A 83 9.59 8.21 10.30
C VAL A 83 9.49 9.35 11.31
N LEU A 84 8.55 10.29 11.11
CA LEU A 84 8.36 11.41 12.04
C LEU A 84 7.94 10.95 13.45
N LEU A 85 7.16 9.87 13.57
CA LEU A 85 6.85 9.29 14.88
C LEU A 85 8.06 8.71 15.58
N LEU A 86 8.88 7.94 14.85
CA LEU A 86 10.12 7.36 15.38
C LEU A 86 11.11 8.46 15.82
N GLN A 87 11.05 9.63 15.19
CA GLN A 87 11.84 10.81 15.57
C GLN A 87 11.24 11.59 16.76
N GLY A 88 10.09 11.19 17.30
CA GLY A 88 9.43 11.88 18.40
C GLY A 88 8.66 13.14 17.99
N ASP A 89 8.29 13.28 16.72
CA ASP A 89 7.62 14.45 16.12
C ASP A 89 6.13 14.16 15.76
N PRO A 90 5.25 13.79 16.72
CA PRO A 90 3.89 13.32 16.42
C PRO A 90 2.99 14.39 15.77
N ARG A 91 3.24 15.68 16.04
CA ARG A 91 2.48 16.77 15.40
C ARG A 91 2.75 16.84 13.90
N ARG A 92 4.01 16.71 13.50
CA ARG A 92 4.40 16.70 12.09
C ARG A 92 3.97 15.42 11.41
N ALA A 93 4.01 14.29 12.12
CA ALA A 93 3.48 13.02 11.62
C ALA A 93 2.00 13.14 11.21
N LEU A 94 1.15 13.73 12.07
CA LEU A 94 -0.27 13.96 11.74
C LEU A 94 -0.47 14.80 10.48
N LEU A 95 0.36 15.82 10.27
CA LEU A 95 0.31 16.66 9.07
C LEU A 95 0.75 15.88 7.82
N ALA A 96 1.81 15.08 7.93
CA ALA A 96 2.33 14.26 6.83
C ALA A 96 1.35 13.17 6.40
N LEU A 97 0.58 12.60 7.34
CA LEU A 97 -0.36 11.50 7.08
C LEU A 97 -1.65 11.92 6.36
N ARG A 98 -1.97 13.22 6.25
CA ARG A 98 -3.25 13.71 5.70
C ARG A 98 -3.62 13.14 4.32
N PRO A 99 -2.69 12.98 3.36
CA PRO A 99 -3.01 12.36 2.07
C PRO A 99 -3.42 10.88 2.20
N ALA A 100 -2.91 10.16 3.20
CA ALA A 100 -3.08 8.72 3.34
C ALA A 100 -4.26 8.29 4.23
N ILE A 101 -4.65 9.09 5.24
CA ILE A 101 -5.68 8.68 6.22
C ILE A 101 -7.10 8.55 5.64
N ASN A 102 -7.38 9.22 4.51
CA ASN A 102 -8.70 9.22 3.89
C ASN A 102 -8.87 8.12 2.83
N THR A 103 -7.81 7.38 2.50
CA THR A 103 -7.93 6.28 1.57
C THR A 103 -8.56 5.05 2.23
N TYR A 104 -9.31 4.29 1.43
CA TYR A 104 -9.87 3.00 1.80
C TYR A 104 -9.02 1.82 1.31
N ASP A 105 -7.91 2.11 0.62
CA ASP A 105 -7.04 1.09 0.06
C ASP A 105 -6.45 0.25 1.19
N TRP A 106 -6.60 -1.06 1.08
CA TRP A 106 -5.98 -2.00 1.99
C TRP A 106 -4.63 -2.45 1.42
N PRO A 107 -3.55 -2.47 2.22
CA PRO A 107 -3.51 -2.14 3.65
C PRO A 107 -3.26 -0.66 3.97
N LEU A 108 -2.86 0.14 2.98
CA LEU A 108 -2.29 1.48 3.15
C LEU A 108 -3.12 2.39 4.06
N GLY A 109 -4.42 2.51 3.79
CA GLY A 109 -5.32 3.38 4.56
C GLY A 109 -5.52 2.92 5.99
N SER A 110 -5.47 1.62 6.26
CA SER A 110 -5.50 1.11 7.62
C SER A 110 -4.20 1.42 8.34
N ASP A 111 -3.06 1.16 7.69
CA ASP A 111 -1.73 1.47 8.22
C ASP A 111 -1.58 2.98 8.55
N ALA A 112 -2.11 3.86 7.70
CA ALA A 112 -2.10 5.31 7.91
C ALA A 112 -2.97 5.73 9.11
N ARG A 113 -4.15 5.14 9.27
CA ARG A 113 -5.04 5.39 10.42
C ARG A 113 -4.46 4.85 11.73
N VAL A 114 -3.83 3.69 11.71
CA VAL A 114 -3.10 3.16 12.88
C VAL A 114 -1.92 4.07 13.25
N CYS A 115 -1.17 4.57 12.24
CA CYS A 115 -0.10 5.55 12.44
C CYS A 115 -0.64 6.87 13.03
N GLN A 116 -1.81 7.34 12.56
CA GLN A 116 -2.51 8.49 13.12
C GLN A 116 -2.90 8.27 14.58
N ALA A 117 -3.46 7.10 14.92
CA ALA A 117 -3.81 6.76 16.30
C ALA A 117 -2.58 6.77 17.23
N GLN A 118 -1.45 6.23 16.77
CA GLN A 118 -0.18 6.31 17.51
C GLN A 118 0.23 7.77 17.78
N ALA A 119 0.16 8.63 16.77
CA ALA A 119 0.47 10.05 16.93
C ALA A 119 -0.46 10.75 17.93
N LEU A 120 -1.75 10.43 17.90
CA LEU A 120 -2.75 10.97 18.84
C LEU A 120 -2.48 10.50 20.28
N ILE A 121 -2.11 9.23 20.49
CA ILE A 121 -1.71 8.71 21.80
C ILE A 121 -0.49 9.46 22.33
N SER A 122 0.55 9.65 21.51
CA SER A 122 1.75 10.41 21.88
C SER A 122 1.46 11.88 22.22
N LEU A 123 0.35 12.44 21.72
CA LEU A 123 -0.13 13.78 22.02
C LEU A 123 -1.12 13.83 23.20
N GLY A 124 -1.42 12.71 23.84
CA GLY A 124 -2.39 12.61 24.93
C GLY A 124 -3.86 12.62 24.49
N ARG A 125 -4.15 12.59 23.19
CA ARG A 125 -5.50 12.59 22.60
C ARG A 125 -6.06 11.16 22.51
N LYS A 126 -6.13 10.49 23.67
CA LYS A 126 -6.42 9.05 23.75
C LYS A 126 -7.83 8.68 23.27
N ASP A 127 -8.82 9.52 23.50
CA ASP A 127 -10.21 9.23 23.11
C ASP A 127 -10.37 9.18 21.58
N GLU A 128 -9.75 10.13 20.87
CA GLU A 128 -9.74 10.15 19.40
C GLU A 128 -8.98 8.96 18.83
N ALA A 129 -7.85 8.59 19.45
CA ALA A 129 -7.10 7.41 19.07
C ALA A 129 -7.92 6.12 19.28
N ALA A 130 -8.64 6.00 20.39
CA ALA A 130 -9.45 4.83 20.71
C ALA A 130 -10.56 4.60 19.68
N ALA A 131 -11.21 5.67 19.20
CA ALA A 131 -12.21 5.58 18.14
C ALA A 131 -11.62 5.04 16.82
N ILE A 132 -10.41 5.49 16.46
CA ILE A 132 -9.70 4.98 15.28
C ILE A 132 -9.31 3.52 15.47
N ILE A 133 -8.71 3.16 16.61
CA ILE A 133 -8.28 1.80 16.91
C ILE A 133 -9.44 0.82 16.86
N ALA A 134 -10.59 1.17 17.43
CA ALA A 134 -11.78 0.33 17.41
C ALA A 134 -12.26 0.05 15.97
N ARG A 135 -12.23 1.07 15.09
CA ARG A 135 -12.60 0.92 13.68
C ARG A 135 -11.58 0.07 12.90
N GLU A 136 -10.29 0.33 13.10
CA GLU A 136 -9.25 -0.41 12.40
C GLU A 136 -9.17 -1.86 12.84
N ARG A 137 -9.45 -2.16 14.12
CA ARG A 137 -9.50 -3.54 14.62
C ARG A 137 -10.43 -4.41 13.78
N SER A 138 -11.68 -3.97 13.59
CA SER A 138 -12.66 -4.69 12.79
C SER A 138 -12.18 -4.88 11.35
N THR A 139 -11.56 -3.85 10.76
CA THR A 139 -11.05 -3.91 9.38
C THR A 139 -9.90 -4.91 9.25
N ILE A 140 -8.95 -4.87 10.18
CA ILE A 140 -7.78 -5.76 10.19
C ILE A 140 -8.20 -7.21 10.45
N GLU A 141 -9.17 -7.43 11.35
CA GLU A 141 -9.72 -8.77 11.63
C GLU A 141 -10.40 -9.38 10.39
N LEU A 142 -11.17 -8.59 9.63
CA LEU A 142 -11.79 -9.04 8.38
C LEU A 142 -10.76 -9.54 7.34
N HIS A 143 -9.57 -8.93 7.30
CA HIS A 143 -8.49 -9.33 6.38
C HIS A 143 -7.61 -10.46 6.92
N ASN A 144 -7.83 -10.94 8.15
CA ASN A 144 -7.03 -11.98 8.81
C ASN A 144 -5.52 -11.68 8.85
N ASP A 145 -5.12 -10.41 8.93
CA ASP A 145 -3.70 -10.01 8.90
C ASP A 145 -3.10 -10.00 10.33
N HIS A 146 -2.43 -11.09 10.70
CA HIS A 146 -1.82 -11.22 12.03
C HIS A 146 -0.77 -10.14 12.32
N HIS A 147 0.02 -9.73 11.33
CA HIS A 147 1.08 -8.74 11.52
C HIS A 147 0.49 -7.37 11.91
N ARG A 148 -0.54 -6.93 11.19
CA ARG A 148 -1.24 -5.67 11.48
C ARG A 148 -2.04 -5.72 12.77
N ARG A 149 -2.61 -6.88 13.12
CA ARG A 149 -3.25 -7.08 14.43
C ARG A 149 -2.26 -6.85 15.56
N GLU A 150 -1.05 -7.40 15.44
CA GLU A 150 -0.03 -7.20 16.47
C GLU A 150 0.38 -5.74 16.57
N ARG A 151 0.67 -5.09 15.43
CA ARG A 151 0.99 -3.66 15.40
C ARG A 151 -0.10 -2.80 16.05
N LEU A 152 -1.37 -3.05 15.74
CA LEU A 152 -2.51 -2.34 16.34
C LEU A 152 -2.53 -2.52 17.87
N ARG A 153 -2.30 -3.75 18.37
CA ARG A 153 -2.24 -4.03 19.82
C ARG A 153 -1.10 -3.29 20.49
N THR A 154 0.06 -3.20 19.86
CA THR A 154 1.20 -2.43 20.40
C THR A 154 0.84 -0.95 20.52
N VAL A 155 0.26 -0.38 19.46
CA VAL A 155 -0.20 1.03 19.44
C VAL A 155 -1.24 1.30 20.52
N GLU A 156 -2.23 0.42 20.68
CA GLU A 156 -3.27 0.53 21.70
C GLU A 156 -2.71 0.59 23.13
N ARG A 157 -1.63 -0.14 23.40
CA ARG A 157 -0.92 -0.10 24.68
C ARG A 157 -0.04 1.15 24.85
N GLY A 158 0.01 2.02 23.83
CA GLY A 158 0.91 3.19 23.79
C GLY A 158 2.38 2.81 23.67
N GLN A 159 2.68 1.60 23.18
CA GLN A 159 4.02 1.09 22.99
C GLN A 159 4.48 1.33 21.54
N GLU A 160 5.79 1.39 21.35
CA GLU A 160 6.39 1.47 20.02
C GLU A 160 6.48 0.07 19.40
N PHE A 161 5.98 -0.09 18.17
CA PHE A 161 6.12 -1.36 17.45
C PHE A 161 7.57 -1.59 17.03
N ARG A 162 8.10 -2.75 17.40
CA ARG A 162 9.45 -3.20 17.05
C ARG A 162 9.36 -4.62 16.50
N PHE A 163 10.25 -4.96 15.57
CA PHE A 163 10.45 -6.36 15.17
C PHE A 163 11.07 -7.11 16.35
N GLU A 164 10.46 -8.24 16.75
CA GLU A 164 10.93 -9.07 17.87
C GLU A 164 12.18 -9.88 17.49
N ASP A 165 12.27 -10.30 16.22
CA ASP A 165 13.39 -11.05 15.63
C ASP A 165 14.43 -10.11 14.98
N ASP A 166 15.52 -10.68 14.45
CA ASP A 166 16.45 -9.99 13.55
C ASP A 166 15.67 -9.30 12.42
N ALA A 167 15.74 -7.97 12.37
CA ALA A 167 15.00 -7.16 11.41
C ALA A 167 15.36 -7.51 9.94
N VAL A 168 16.60 -7.94 9.69
CA VAL A 168 17.02 -8.43 8.37
C VAL A 168 16.24 -9.69 8.03
N GLU A 169 16.23 -10.67 8.94
CA GLU A 169 15.52 -11.94 8.71
C GLU A 169 14.01 -11.73 8.57
N ALA A 170 13.43 -10.82 9.37
CA ALA A 170 12.02 -10.45 9.26
C ALA A 170 11.68 -9.90 7.87
N HIS A 171 12.49 -8.98 7.33
CA HIS A 171 12.29 -8.44 5.99
C HIS A 171 12.51 -9.50 4.90
N LEU A 172 13.52 -10.37 5.01
CA LEU A 172 13.71 -11.46 4.05
C LEU A 172 12.52 -12.43 4.01
N ARG A 173 11.98 -12.83 5.19
CA ARG A 173 10.78 -13.67 5.26
C ARG A 173 9.53 -12.98 4.70
N LEU A 174 9.46 -11.65 4.76
CA LEU A 174 8.39 -10.87 4.14
C LEU A 174 8.57 -10.78 2.62
N ALA A 175 9.81 -10.61 2.13
CA ALA A 175 10.13 -10.66 0.71
C ALA A 175 9.71 -12.00 0.11
N ASP A 176 10.08 -13.14 0.71
CA ASP A 176 9.69 -14.48 0.27
C ASP A 176 8.17 -14.69 0.22
N ARG A 177 7.43 -14.02 1.11
CA ARG A 177 5.96 -14.03 1.09
C ARG A 177 5.42 -13.20 -0.06
N ALA A 178 5.98 -12.01 -0.29
CA ALA A 178 5.62 -11.16 -1.42
C ALA A 178 5.89 -11.82 -2.77
N THR A 179 7.03 -12.51 -2.93
CA THR A 179 7.37 -13.30 -4.13
C THR A 179 6.30 -14.37 -4.38
N ARG A 180 5.93 -15.14 -3.36
CA ARG A 180 4.88 -16.18 -3.46
C ARG A 180 3.50 -15.60 -3.81
N ALA A 181 3.23 -14.37 -3.39
CA ALA A 181 2.01 -13.64 -3.72
C ALA A 181 2.07 -12.94 -5.09
N GLY A 182 3.24 -12.90 -5.76
CA GLY A 182 3.44 -12.16 -7.01
C GLY A 182 3.42 -10.64 -6.84
N ASN A 183 3.71 -10.13 -5.64
CA ASN A 183 3.78 -8.70 -5.37
C ASN A 183 5.22 -8.18 -5.46
N ASN A 184 5.65 -7.86 -6.68
CA ASN A 184 7.03 -7.43 -6.95
C ASN A 184 7.41 -6.12 -6.26
N HIS A 185 6.44 -5.26 -5.93
CA HIS A 185 6.71 -3.98 -5.24
C HIS A 185 7.09 -4.21 -3.78
N ASP A 186 6.27 -4.94 -3.03
CA ASP A 186 6.54 -5.30 -1.63
C ASP A 186 7.82 -6.15 -1.52
N GLU A 187 8.05 -7.04 -2.49
CA GLU A 187 9.29 -7.83 -2.56
C GLU A 187 10.52 -6.92 -2.65
N LEU A 188 10.53 -5.97 -3.59
CA LEU A 188 11.62 -5.00 -3.76
C LEU A 188 11.82 -4.13 -2.52
N GLU A 189 10.74 -3.68 -1.89
CA GLU A 189 10.78 -2.89 -0.66
C GLU A 189 11.51 -3.64 0.46
N HIS A 190 11.12 -4.89 0.71
CA HIS A 190 11.69 -5.69 1.76
C HIS A 190 13.15 -6.05 1.51
N TYR A 191 13.55 -6.32 0.27
CA TYR A 191 14.96 -6.50 -0.06
C TYR A 191 15.79 -5.22 0.15
N ARG A 192 15.25 -4.04 -0.20
CA ARG A 192 15.92 -2.77 0.07
C ARG A 192 16.08 -2.53 1.56
N ALA A 193 15.05 -2.80 2.36
CA ALA A 193 15.10 -2.67 3.81
C ALA A 193 16.16 -3.60 4.42
N ALA A 194 16.14 -4.89 4.05
CA ALA A 194 17.13 -5.86 4.51
C ALA A 194 18.56 -5.44 4.15
N ARG A 195 18.80 -4.97 2.92
CA ARG A 195 20.12 -4.45 2.50
C ARG A 195 20.55 -3.27 3.36
N VAL A 196 19.69 -2.27 3.56
CA VAL A 196 20.00 -1.07 4.36
C VAL A 196 20.35 -1.45 5.80
N LEU A 197 19.61 -2.41 6.39
CA LEU A 197 19.89 -2.90 7.74
C LEU A 197 21.24 -3.62 7.83
N LEU A 198 21.60 -4.42 6.83
CA LEU A 198 22.91 -5.08 6.74
C LEU A 198 24.06 -4.06 6.57
N GLU A 199 23.85 -2.99 5.79
CA GLU A 199 24.83 -1.92 5.58
C GLU A 199 25.01 -1.02 6.80
N ALA A 200 23.94 -0.78 7.55
CA ALA A 200 23.92 0.06 8.76
C ALA A 200 24.30 -0.68 10.04
N GLY A 201 24.20 -2.02 10.04
CA GLY A 201 24.52 -2.86 11.20
C GLY A 201 26.01 -2.82 11.57
N PRO A 202 26.37 -3.16 12.82
CA PRO A 202 27.76 -3.23 13.23
C PRO A 202 28.50 -4.25 12.36
N ARG A 203 29.59 -3.82 11.69
CA ARG A 203 30.48 -4.73 10.97
C ARG A 203 31.03 -5.75 11.95
N VAL A 204 30.70 -7.03 11.77
CA VAL A 204 31.38 -8.10 12.50
C VAL A 204 32.87 -8.01 12.12
N PRO A 205 33.80 -7.78 13.07
CA PRO A 205 35.21 -7.70 12.74
C PRO A 205 35.63 -9.05 12.17
N THR A 206 36.12 -9.03 10.93
CA THR A 206 36.64 -10.20 10.24
C THR A 206 37.82 -10.72 11.06
N GLN A 207 37.66 -11.87 11.73
CA GLN A 207 38.81 -12.57 12.33
C GLN A 207 39.73 -12.93 11.16
N ARG A 208 40.93 -12.34 11.17
CA ARG A 208 42.03 -12.68 10.26
C ARG A 208 42.72 -13.95 10.74
#